data_AF-K1T1M7-F1
#
_entry.id   AF-K1T1M7-F1
#
_cell.length_a   1.000
_cell.length_b   1.000
_cell.length_c   1.000
_cell.angle_alpha   90.00
_cell.angle_beta   90.00
_cell.angle_gamma   90.00
#
_symmetry.space_group_name_H-M   'P 1'
#
loop_
_entity.id
_entity.type
_entity.pdbx_description
1 polymer ?
#
loop_
_entity_poly.entity_id
_entity_poly.type
_entity_poly.pdbx_seq_one_letter_code
_entity_poly.pdbx_strand_id
1 'polypeptide(L)' 'MLLMSRQPLVLQGQVEATEIRISGKLPGRVDSFLVQEGDWVKAGDTLVVINSPTIEAKYRQVNALEQVAQE' A
#
# COMPACT_ATOMS: atom_id res chain seq x y z
N MET A 1 23.27 -60.06 7.02
CA MET A 1 22.89 -58.92 7.88
C MET A 1 22.38 -57.80 7.00
N LEU A 2 21.05 -57.61 6.95
CA LEU A 2 20.41 -56.59 6.12
C LEU A 2 19.87 -55.50 7.05
N LEU A 3 20.55 -54.36 7.10
CA LEU A 3 20.04 -53.15 7.77
C LEU A 3 20.27 -51.98 6.82
N MET A 4 19.47 -51.91 5.76
CA MET A 4 19.28 -50.66 5.02
C MET A 4 18.18 -49.88 5.71
N SER A 5 18.55 -49.11 6.74
CA SER A 5 17.64 -48.11 7.31
C SER A 5 17.43 -47.02 6.26
N ARG A 6 16.17 -46.84 5.83
CA ARG A 6 15.78 -45.70 4.99
C ARG A 6 16.02 -44.43 5.79
N GLN A 7 17.09 -43.71 5.47
CA GLN A 7 17.37 -42.42 6.08
C GLN A 7 16.24 -41.44 5.69
N PRO A 8 15.70 -40.66 6.64
CA PRO A 8 14.63 -39.72 6.33
C PRO A 8 15.15 -38.65 5.36
N LEU A 9 14.41 -38.46 4.27
CA LEU A 9 14.68 -37.40 3.30
C LEU A 9 14.33 -36.05 3.96
N VAL A 10 15.36 -35.27 4.30
CA VAL A 10 15.19 -33.91 4.81
C VAL A 10 15.12 -32.97 3.60
N LEU A 11 13.95 -32.35 3.42
CA LEU A 11 13.75 -31.33 2.40
C LEU A 11 13.82 -29.96 3.05
N GLN A 12 14.66 -29.09 2.50
CA GLN A 12 14.71 -27.68 2.85
C GLN A 12 14.13 -26.88 1.68
N GLY A 13 13.23 -25.97 1.98
CA GLY A 13 12.61 -25.09 1.01
C GLY A 13 12.84 -23.63 1.38
N GLN A 14 12.86 -22.76 0.37
CA GLN A 14 12.81 -21.31 0.52
C GLN A 14 11.46 -20.84 0.00
N VAL A 15 10.82 -19.93 0.74
CA VAL A 15 9.62 -19.23 0.30
C VAL A 15 10.01 -17.79 0.02
N GLU A 16 9.66 -17.30 -1.17
CA GLU A 16 9.81 -15.91 -1.54
C GLU A 16 8.44 -15.25 -1.61
N ALA A 17 8.34 -14.05 -1.04
CA ALA A 17 7.14 -13.23 -1.11
C ALA A 17 7.49 -11.92 -1.83
N THR A 18 6.58 -11.42 -2.66
CA THR A 18 6.73 -10.12 -3.29
C THR A 18 6.44 -9.03 -2.26
N GLU A 19 7.46 -8.28 -1.87
CA GLU A 19 7.31 -7.11 -1.02
C GLU A 19 7.18 -5.85 -1.89
N ILE A 20 6.13 -5.06 -1.65
CA ILE A 20 5.92 -3.78 -2.31
C ILE A 20 5.90 -2.68 -1.25
N ARG A 21 6.83 -1.72 -1.36
CA ARG A 21 6.82 -0.50 -0.54
C ARG A 21 5.98 0.58 -1.23
N ILE A 22 4.92 1.00 -0.57
CA ILE A 22 4.04 2.06 -1.05
C ILE A 22 4.40 3.37 -0.33
N SER A 23 4.64 4.41 -1.10
CA SER A 23 4.94 5.76 -0.59
C SER A 23 3.90 6.75 -1.07
N GLY A 24 3.51 7.69 -0.19
CA GLY A 24 2.64 8.80 -0.56
C GLY A 24 3.29 9.66 -1.64
N LYS A 25 2.57 9.93 -2.73
CA LYS A 25 3.06 10.79 -3.83
C LYS A 25 3.12 12.27 -3.44
N LEU A 26 2.37 12.67 -2.41
CA LEU A 26 2.23 14.06 -1.98
C LEU A 26 2.78 14.24 -0.57
N PRO A 27 3.45 15.38 -0.29
CA PRO A 27 3.80 15.74 1.07
C PRO A 27 2.51 16.09 1.83
N GLY A 28 2.37 15.51 3.02
CA GLY A 28 1.20 15.72 3.87
C GLY A 28 1.32 14.93 5.16
N ARG A 29 0.34 15.09 6.03
CA ARG A 29 0.24 14.33 7.28
C ARG A 29 -0.71 13.18 7.07
N VAL A 30 -0.39 12.01 7.63
CA VAL A 30 -1.36 10.92 7.71
C VAL A 30 -2.50 11.36 8.61
N ASP A 31 -3.69 11.39 8.06
CA ASP A 31 -4.92 11.72 8.77
C ASP A 31 -5.50 10.47 9.43
N SER A 32 -5.66 9.41 8.63
CA SER A 32 -6.21 8.13 9.09
C SER A 32 -5.66 6.95 8.30
N PHE A 33 -5.57 5.81 8.98
CA PHE A 33 -5.34 4.50 8.38
C PHE A 33 -6.69 3.80 8.24
N LEU A 34 -6.96 3.26 7.05
CA LEU A 34 -8.22 2.56 6.75
C LEU A 34 -8.08 1.03 6.82
N VAL A 35 -6.87 0.55 7.10
CA VAL A 35 -6.51 -0.87 7.18
C VAL A 35 -5.63 -1.12 8.41
N GLN A 36 -5.62 -2.35 8.88
CA GLN A 36 -4.76 -2.82 9.95
C GLN A 36 -3.72 -3.82 9.44
N GLU A 37 -2.66 -4.01 10.22
CA GLU A 37 -1.64 -5.01 9.90
C GLU A 37 -2.26 -6.42 9.85
N GLY A 38 -1.99 -7.15 8.76
CA GLY A 38 -2.55 -8.47 8.51
C GLY A 38 -3.85 -8.49 7.70
N ASP A 39 -4.43 -7.33 7.39
CA ASP A 39 -5.62 -7.26 6.54
C ASP A 39 -5.30 -7.63 5.08
N TRP A 40 -6.26 -8.29 4.45
CA TRP A 40 -6.20 -8.60 3.02
C TRP A 40 -6.67 -7.39 2.20
N VAL A 41 -5.79 -6.88 1.34
CA VAL A 41 -6.07 -5.71 0.49
C VAL A 41 -5.92 -6.07 -0.99
N LYS A 42 -6.62 -5.33 -1.85
CA LYS A 42 -6.58 -5.48 -3.31
C LYS A 42 -6.08 -4.21 -3.98
N ALA A 43 -5.68 -4.35 -5.24
CA ALA A 43 -5.32 -3.20 -6.06
C ALA A 43 -6.50 -2.23 -6.20
N GLY A 44 -6.26 -0.95 -5.87
CA GLY A 44 -7.29 0.10 -5.88
C GLY A 44 -7.82 0.44 -4.49
N ASP A 45 -7.56 -0.38 -3.47
CA ASP A 45 -8.00 -0.09 -2.11
C ASP A 45 -7.24 1.11 -1.53
N THR A 46 -7.97 1.97 -0.83
CA THR A 46 -7.36 3.12 -0.14
C THR A 46 -6.86 2.66 1.22
N LEU A 47 -5.54 2.68 1.40
CA LEU A 47 -4.91 2.24 2.66
C LEU A 47 -4.83 3.37 3.69
N VAL A 48 -4.52 4.58 3.23
CA VAL A 48 -4.20 5.74 4.07
C VAL A 48 -4.78 7.00 3.45
N VAL A 49 -5.38 7.85 4.30
CA VAL A 49 -5.77 9.21 3.93
C VAL A 49 -4.67 10.17 4.35
N ILE A 50 -4.17 10.95 3.39
CA ILE A 50 -3.15 11.98 3.62
C ILE A 50 -3.81 13.35 3.50
N ASN A 51 -3.75 14.13 4.56
CA ASN A 51 -4.19 15.52 4.55
C ASN A 51 -3.02 16.44 4.16
N SER A 52 -3.22 17.21 3.09
CA SER A 52 -2.25 18.20 2.61
C SER A 52 -2.94 19.55 2.36
N PRO A 53 -2.92 20.47 3.35
CA PRO A 53 -3.68 21.72 3.27
C PRO A 53 -3.20 22.62 2.12
N THR A 54 -1.91 22.56 1.78
CA THR A 54 -1.34 23.33 0.66
C THR A 54 -1.89 22.85 -0.68
N ILE A 55 -1.99 21.53 -0.88
CA ILE A 55 -2.52 20.96 -2.13
C ILE A 55 -4.02 21.24 -2.24
N GLU A 56 -4.76 21.09 -1.14
CA GLU A 56 -6.19 21.34 -1.12
C GLU A 56 -6.54 22.83 -1.36
N ALA A 57 -5.75 23.76 -0.83
CA ALA A 57 -5.89 25.18 -1.13
C ALA A 57 -5.68 25.46 -2.63
N LYS A 58 -4.63 24.89 -3.23
CA LYS A 58 -4.34 25.07 -4.66
C LYS A 58 -5.44 24.45 -5.54
N TYR A 59 -5.95 23.28 -5.16
CA TYR A 59 -7.06 22.62 -5.85
C TYR A 59 -8.33 23.49 -5.83
N ARG A 60 -8.69 24.03 -4.66
CA ARG A 60 -9.83 24.96 -4.54
C ARG A 60 -9.66 26.22 -5.38
N GLN A 61 -8.45 26.77 -5.43
CA GLN A 61 -8.17 27.94 -6.27
C GLN A 61 -8.36 27.64 -7.76
N VAL A 62 -7.87 26.49 -8.24
CA VAL A 62 -8.03 26.08 -9.65
C VAL A 62 -9.50 25.84 -9.98
N ASN A 63 -10.23 25.11 -9.14
CA ASN A 63 -11.66 24.86 -9.37
C ASN A 63 -12.49 26.15 -9.39
N ALA A 64 -12.18 27.11 -8.51
CA ALA A 64 -12.86 28.39 -8.51
C ALA A 64 -12.61 29.17 -9.81
N LEU A 65 -11.39 29.12 -10.36
CA LEU A 65 -11.06 29.72 -11.64
C LEU A 65 -11.75 29.02 -12.82
N GLU A 66 -11.82 27.68 -12.81
CA GLU A 66 -12.57 26.94 -13.83
C GLU A 66 -14.05 27.27 -13.82
N GLN A 67 -14.66 27.38 -12.63
CA GLN A 67 -16.07 27.70 -12.48
C GLN A 67 -16.40 29.10 -13.02
N VAL A 68 -15.57 30.10 -12.72
CA VAL A 68 -15.73 31.47 -13.27
C VAL A 68 -15.50 31.51 -14.78
N ALA A 69 -14.69 30.61 -15.34
CA ALA A 69 -14.45 30.53 -16.78
C ALA A 69 -15.55 29.78 -17.55
N GLN A 70 -16.35 28.96 -16.88
CA GLN A 70 -17.50 28.25 -17.46
C GLN A 70 -18.80 29.05 -17.41
N GLU A 71 -18.88 30.08 -16.56
CA GLU A 71 -19.94 31.10 -16.57
C GLU A 71 -19.65 32.22 -17.59
#